data_AF-A0A284SAQ9-F1
#
_entry.id   AF-A0A284SAQ9-F1
#
_cell.length_a   1.000
_cell.length_b   1.000
_cell.length_c   1.000
_cell.angle_alpha   90.00
_cell.angle_beta   90.00
_cell.angle_gamma   90.00
#
_symmetry.space_group_name_H-M   'P 1'
#
loop_
_entity.id
_entity.type
_entity.pdbx_description
1 polymer ?
#
loop_
_entity_poly.entity_id
_entity_poly.type
_entity_poly.pdbx_seq_one_letter_code
_entity_poly.pdbx_strand_id
1 'polypeptide(L)'
;MHHVRHTGHNLKVEMYHSKSMYTTYGSGKETSEATSFKAELFESSAVSFIVSELVTNAAFKNRKSVAFGSSFVDTSNIAPSTPSIALDSSLVSKVEEILLGAYGIMSLEYLAQPGRSVALTHIIQVQNDDANAWYKAFIHAHSGEIFSVTDFVSEATFTVVPITKDAVTEGEETLVDSEDLTSSASGWIASNQTAGNNVIAYKSSQSATTSQSSADTFDYPYDTTLGPTGGSNIDAARTNAFYIINKGGAEDDRVLMSVQDSGGTNNANFATPPDDQSGTCKMYIWTLTTPNRDGSLQNDIIVHEFTHGITNRLTGGGTGRCVQTTEAGGMGKGWSDAMAEWTEHKDSSIPDYALAT
;
A
#
# COMPACT_ATOMS: atom_id res chain seq x y z
N MET A 1 -27.92 7.07 -10.64
CA MET A 1 -27.80 7.39 -12.08
C MET A 1 -26.52 6.68 -12.54
N HIS A 2 -26.57 5.86 -13.59
CA HIS A 2 -25.44 5.03 -14.04
C HIS A 2 -24.62 5.79 -15.09
N HIS A 3 -23.30 5.88 -14.91
CA HIS A 3 -22.40 6.50 -15.88
C HIS A 3 -21.21 5.57 -16.16
N VAL A 4 -20.87 5.44 -17.44
CA VAL A 4 -19.78 4.60 -17.95
C VAL A 4 -18.74 5.51 -18.61
N ARG A 5 -17.45 5.23 -18.39
CA ARG A 5 -16.37 5.89 -19.15
C ARG A 5 -15.20 4.96 -19.40
N HIS A 6 -14.57 5.14 -20.56
CA HIS A 6 -13.41 4.38 -21.01
C HIS A 6 -12.14 5.19 -20.71
N THR A 7 -11.14 4.54 -20.12
CA THR A 7 -9.81 5.09 -19.85
C THR A 7 -8.80 4.06 -20.38
N GLY A 8 -8.24 4.29 -21.57
CA GLY A 8 -7.40 3.31 -22.28
C GLY A 8 -6.07 2.98 -21.56
N HIS A 9 -5.23 2.07 -22.05
CA HIS A 9 -5.38 1.11 -23.17
C HIS A 9 -5.76 -0.28 -22.60
N ASN A 10 -7.00 -0.69 -22.92
CA ASN A 10 -7.72 -1.92 -22.50
C ASN A 10 -8.30 -1.99 -21.07
N LEU A 11 -8.37 -0.88 -20.33
CA LEU A 11 -9.11 -0.83 -19.06
C LEU A 11 -10.53 -0.25 -19.22
N LYS A 12 -11.51 -0.88 -18.59
CA LYS A 12 -12.92 -0.46 -18.53
C LYS A 12 -13.34 -0.29 -17.07
N VAL A 13 -13.89 0.88 -16.71
CA VAL A 13 -14.31 1.22 -15.34
C VAL A 13 -15.81 1.51 -15.28
N GLU A 14 -16.50 0.89 -14.33
CA GLU A 14 -17.94 1.05 -14.07
C GLU A 14 -18.15 1.50 -12.62
N MET A 15 -18.97 2.52 -12.36
CA MET A 15 -19.23 3.06 -11.01
C MET A 15 -20.70 3.01 -10.62
N TYR A 16 -20.94 2.52 -9.39
CA TYR A 16 -22.23 2.50 -8.70
C TYR A 16 -22.21 3.42 -7.47
N HIS A 17 -23.33 4.06 -7.16
CA HIS A 17 -23.50 4.84 -5.93
C HIS A 17 -24.73 4.34 -5.17
N SER A 18 -24.56 3.95 -3.91
CA SER A 18 -25.66 3.88 -2.94
C SER A 18 -25.58 5.04 -1.94
N LYS A 19 -26.75 5.51 -1.52
CA LYS A 19 -26.95 6.69 -0.67
C LYS A 19 -26.60 6.36 0.79
N SER A 20 -25.63 7.03 1.39
CA SER A 20 -25.34 6.92 2.83
C SER A 20 -25.96 8.09 3.60
N MET A 21 -26.84 7.79 4.56
CA MET A 21 -27.30 8.75 5.58
C MET A 21 -26.69 8.37 6.93
N TYR A 22 -26.07 9.33 7.61
CA TYR A 22 -25.75 9.20 9.04
C TYR A 22 -26.53 10.26 9.82
N THR A 23 -27.16 9.83 10.92
CA THR A 23 -27.79 10.72 11.90
C THR A 23 -27.25 10.35 13.29
N THR A 24 -26.73 11.34 14.01
CA THR A 24 -26.23 11.18 15.39
C THR A 24 -27.31 11.57 16.40
N TYR A 25 -27.44 10.78 17.48
CA TYR A 25 -28.18 11.15 18.68
C TYR A 25 -27.45 10.68 19.95
N GLY A 26 -27.32 11.56 20.95
CA GLY A 26 -27.13 11.18 22.35
C GLY A 26 -26.03 11.92 23.12
N SER A 27 -26.42 12.64 24.18
CA SER A 27 -25.56 13.34 25.13
C SER A 27 -24.88 12.39 26.13
N GLY A 28 -23.56 12.56 26.34
CA GLY A 28 -22.73 11.69 27.17
C GLY A 28 -23.20 11.52 28.62
N LYS A 29 -22.89 10.33 29.18
CA LYS A 29 -23.01 10.01 30.61
C LYS A 29 -21.62 9.70 31.18
N GLU A 30 -21.26 10.34 32.29
CA GLU A 30 -20.15 9.88 33.13
C GLU A 30 -20.63 8.79 34.08
N THR A 31 -19.84 7.73 34.23
CA THR A 31 -19.95 6.81 35.36
C THR A 31 -18.59 6.60 36.00
N SER A 32 -18.54 6.83 37.31
CA SER A 32 -17.42 6.54 38.19
C SER A 32 -17.48 5.07 38.61
N GLU A 33 -16.56 4.25 38.13
CA GLU A 33 -15.95 3.14 38.87
C GLU A 33 -15.00 2.38 37.94
N ALA A 34 -13.71 2.45 38.28
CA ALA A 34 -12.71 1.54 37.78
C ALA A 34 -12.73 0.30 38.70
N THR A 35 -13.02 -0.87 38.16
CA THR A 35 -12.73 -2.14 38.84
C THR A 35 -12.04 -3.08 37.88
N SER A 36 -10.79 -3.41 38.23
CA SER A 36 -10.08 -4.56 37.71
C SER A 36 -10.81 -5.84 38.12
N PHE A 37 -10.96 -6.79 37.20
CA PHE A 37 -11.37 -8.15 37.55
C PHE A 37 -10.26 -9.13 37.22
N LYS A 38 -9.88 -9.90 38.25
CA LYS A 38 -8.94 -11.02 38.19
C LYS A 38 -9.60 -12.19 37.45
N ALA A 39 -8.82 -12.83 36.59
CA ALA A 39 -9.13 -14.09 35.97
C ALA A 39 -9.22 -15.20 37.03
N GLU A 40 -10.38 -15.85 37.13
CA GLU A 40 -10.55 -17.28 37.45
C GLU A 40 -12.05 -17.59 37.51
N LEU A 41 -12.44 -18.77 36.99
CA LEU A 41 -13.79 -19.37 36.95
C LEU A 41 -14.68 -18.96 35.76
N PHE A 42 -14.45 -19.51 34.57
CA PHE A 42 -15.49 -20.01 33.64
C PHE A 42 -14.82 -20.90 32.56
N GLU A 43 -15.50 -21.96 32.14
CA GLU A 43 -14.97 -23.14 31.45
C GLU A 43 -14.08 -22.87 30.22
N SER A 44 -12.95 -23.58 30.18
CA SER A 44 -11.79 -23.41 29.30
C SER A 44 -11.98 -23.92 27.87
N SER A 45 -13.13 -23.69 27.24
CA SER A 45 -13.30 -23.95 25.80
C SER A 45 -14.20 -22.95 25.06
N ALA A 46 -14.90 -22.05 25.77
CA ALA A 46 -15.71 -20.99 25.15
C ALA A 46 -14.95 -19.67 24.94
N VAL A 47 -13.75 -19.53 25.52
CA VAL A 47 -13.04 -18.24 25.63
C VAL A 47 -12.02 -18.00 24.51
N SER A 48 -11.60 -19.00 23.74
CA SER A 48 -10.57 -18.76 22.70
C SER A 48 -11.08 -18.08 21.43
N PHE A 49 -12.39 -17.82 21.31
CA PHE A 49 -12.96 -17.17 20.13
C PHE A 49 -13.49 -15.74 20.37
N ILE A 50 -13.95 -15.40 21.59
CA ILE A 50 -14.47 -14.05 21.90
C ILE A 50 -13.38 -12.96 21.73
N VAL A 51 -12.12 -13.33 21.51
CA VAL A 51 -10.97 -12.43 21.44
C VAL A 51 -10.43 -12.20 20.01
N SER A 52 -10.76 -13.01 18.98
CA SER A 52 -10.10 -12.88 17.67
C SER A 52 -10.75 -11.84 16.72
N GLU A 53 -12.06 -11.64 16.79
CA GLU A 53 -12.81 -10.74 15.86
C GLU A 53 -13.66 -9.67 16.59
N LEU A 54 -13.87 -9.81 17.92
CA LEU A 54 -14.57 -8.81 18.72
C LEU A 54 -13.59 -7.79 19.28
N VAL A 55 -13.36 -6.74 18.52
CA VAL A 55 -12.44 -5.67 18.90
C VAL A 55 -13.13 -4.71 19.88
N THR A 56 -12.47 -4.44 20.99
CA THR A 56 -12.81 -3.30 21.85
C THR A 56 -11.73 -2.24 21.72
N ASN A 57 -12.09 -1.10 21.15
CA ASN A 57 -11.22 0.06 21.03
C ASN A 57 -11.71 1.13 21.99
N ALA A 58 -10.87 1.51 22.95
CA ALA A 58 -11.18 2.56 23.90
C ALA A 58 -10.05 3.59 23.90
N ALA A 59 -10.36 4.82 23.51
CA ALA A 59 -9.46 5.95 23.62
C ALA A 59 -9.71 6.66 24.95
N PHE A 60 -8.64 6.95 25.70
CA PHE A 60 -8.71 7.63 26.99
C PHE A 60 -7.95 8.95 26.97
N LYS A 61 -8.51 9.98 27.58
CA LYS A 61 -7.83 11.25 27.90
C LYS A 61 -8.03 11.56 29.37
N ASN A 62 -6.95 11.81 30.10
CA ASN A 62 -6.99 12.11 31.54
C ASN A 62 -7.75 11.06 32.39
N ARG A 63 -7.57 9.76 32.07
CA ARG A 63 -8.28 8.62 32.69
C ARG A 63 -9.80 8.62 32.49
N LYS A 64 -10.30 9.41 31.53
CA LYS A 64 -11.69 9.37 31.06
C LYS A 64 -11.74 8.76 29.67
N SER A 65 -12.70 7.87 29.42
CA SER A 65 -12.96 7.41 28.06
C SER A 65 -13.44 8.59 27.22
N VAL A 66 -12.77 8.85 26.10
CA VAL A 66 -13.14 9.88 25.13
C VAL A 66 -13.75 9.30 23.86
N ALA A 67 -13.48 8.03 23.58
CA ALA A 67 -14.18 7.26 22.56
C ALA A 67 -14.16 5.78 22.95
N PHE A 68 -15.26 5.09 22.67
CA PHE A 68 -15.38 3.66 22.88
C PHE A 68 -16.11 3.06 21.67
N GLY A 69 -15.50 2.04 21.07
CA GLY A 69 -16.12 1.20 20.05
C GLY A 69 -15.97 -0.25 20.49
N SER A 70 -17.05 -1.02 20.35
CA SER A 70 -17.01 -2.47 20.49
C SER A 70 -17.88 -3.12 19.41
N SER A 71 -17.54 -4.35 19.06
CA SER A 71 -18.35 -5.19 18.17
C SER A 71 -19.10 -6.30 18.89
N PHE A 72 -19.22 -6.25 20.22
CA PHE A 72 -19.83 -7.31 21.05
C PHE A 72 -21.18 -7.81 20.52
N VAL A 73 -21.36 -9.12 20.57
CA VAL A 73 -22.59 -9.82 20.19
C VAL A 73 -23.36 -10.33 21.41
N ASP A 74 -24.68 -10.45 21.24
CA ASP A 74 -25.57 -11.04 22.22
C ASP A 74 -25.32 -12.56 22.30
N THR A 75 -25.08 -13.09 23.50
CA THR A 75 -24.74 -14.50 23.71
C THR A 75 -25.95 -15.41 23.84
N SER A 76 -27.17 -14.85 23.76
CA SER A 76 -28.40 -15.63 23.87
C SER A 76 -28.68 -16.53 22.66
N ASN A 77 -27.99 -16.34 21.53
CA ASN A 77 -28.21 -17.08 20.28
C ASN A 77 -26.90 -17.52 19.62
N ILE A 78 -26.19 -18.45 20.28
CA ILE A 78 -24.92 -19.03 19.80
C ILE A 78 -25.17 -20.45 19.26
N ALA A 79 -24.64 -20.74 18.07
CA ALA A 79 -24.70 -22.06 17.45
C ALA A 79 -23.94 -23.14 18.28
N PRO A 80 -24.33 -24.42 18.19
CA PRO A 80 -23.62 -25.51 18.86
C PRO A 80 -22.13 -25.54 18.50
N SER A 81 -21.26 -25.85 19.46
CA SER A 81 -19.80 -25.87 19.27
C SER A 81 -19.27 -27.08 18.53
N THR A 82 -20.12 -28.09 18.29
CA THR A 82 -19.75 -29.29 17.54
C THR A 82 -20.29 -29.18 16.11
N PRO A 83 -19.41 -29.14 15.09
CA PRO A 83 -19.85 -29.01 13.71
C PRO A 83 -20.69 -30.22 13.29
N SER A 84 -21.82 -29.98 12.62
CA SER A 84 -22.66 -31.06 12.06
C SER A 84 -22.21 -31.47 10.66
N ILE A 85 -21.39 -30.65 10.02
CA ILE A 85 -20.77 -30.90 8.72
C ILE A 85 -19.26 -30.87 8.91
N ALA A 86 -18.58 -31.94 8.50
CA ALA A 86 -17.13 -32.00 8.53
C ALA A 86 -16.54 -31.17 7.39
N LEU A 87 -15.39 -30.55 7.65
CA LEU A 87 -14.58 -29.94 6.60
C LEU A 87 -13.85 -31.05 5.84
N ASP A 88 -14.42 -31.50 4.72
CA ASP A 88 -13.85 -32.55 3.87
C ASP A 88 -13.34 -31.99 2.53
N SER A 89 -12.67 -32.85 1.76
CA SER A 89 -12.11 -32.47 0.47
C SER A 89 -13.15 -31.93 -0.52
N SER A 90 -14.43 -32.32 -0.39
CA SER A 90 -15.49 -31.83 -1.28
C SER A 90 -15.86 -30.37 -1.00
N LEU A 91 -15.84 -29.96 0.26
CA LEU A 91 -16.06 -28.56 0.66
C LEU A 91 -14.85 -27.69 0.34
N VAL A 92 -13.64 -28.20 0.57
CA VAL A 92 -12.40 -27.51 0.23
C VAL A 92 -12.34 -27.24 -1.28
N SER A 93 -12.55 -28.25 -2.12
CA SER A 93 -12.52 -28.08 -3.58
C SER A 93 -13.59 -27.13 -4.10
N LYS A 94 -14.77 -27.08 -3.48
CA LYS A 94 -15.80 -26.07 -3.84
C LYS A 94 -15.31 -24.66 -3.56
N VAL A 95 -14.63 -24.45 -2.44
CA VAL A 95 -14.13 -23.13 -2.04
C VAL A 95 -12.97 -22.71 -2.95
N GLU A 96 -12.07 -23.62 -3.29
CA GLU A 96 -11.01 -23.41 -4.29
C GLU A 96 -11.58 -23.10 -5.68
N GLU A 97 -12.62 -23.81 -6.12
CA GLU A 97 -13.28 -23.57 -7.42
C GLU A 97 -13.99 -22.21 -7.46
N ILE A 98 -14.65 -21.82 -6.36
CA ILE A 98 -15.35 -20.53 -6.27
C ILE A 98 -14.36 -19.37 -6.19
N LEU A 99 -13.27 -19.53 -5.43
CA LEU A 99 -12.28 -18.48 -5.19
C LEU A 99 -11.10 -18.54 -6.16
N LEU A 100 -11.10 -19.50 -7.10
CA LEU A 100 -10.06 -19.69 -8.12
C LEU A 100 -8.65 -19.70 -7.52
N GLY A 101 -8.46 -20.42 -6.42
CA GLY A 101 -7.21 -20.40 -5.67
C GLY A 101 -6.95 -21.68 -4.88
N ALA A 102 -5.73 -21.83 -4.38
CA ALA A 102 -5.31 -22.98 -3.58
C ALA A 102 -5.54 -22.74 -2.08
N TYR A 103 -6.08 -23.74 -1.37
CA TYR A 103 -6.27 -23.62 0.07
C TYR A 103 -4.95 -23.77 0.84
N GLY A 104 -4.84 -23.03 1.94
CA GLY A 104 -3.71 -23.10 2.87
C GLY A 104 -4.16 -23.53 4.27
N ILE A 105 -4.43 -22.54 5.12
CA ILE A 105 -4.74 -22.74 6.54
C ILE A 105 -6.25 -22.98 6.72
N MET A 106 -6.59 -23.94 7.58
CA MET A 106 -7.97 -24.22 7.97
C MET A 106 -8.13 -24.08 9.49
N SER A 107 -9.21 -23.44 9.94
CA SER A 107 -9.58 -23.33 11.36
C SER A 107 -11.09 -23.49 11.55
N LEU A 108 -11.51 -23.70 12.81
CA LEU A 108 -12.91 -23.73 13.22
C LEU A 108 -13.13 -22.61 14.22
N GLU A 109 -13.98 -21.66 13.87
CA GLU A 109 -14.14 -20.39 14.57
C GLU A 109 -15.61 -19.97 14.54
N TYR A 110 -16.06 -19.22 15.54
CA TYR A 110 -17.40 -18.67 15.50
C TYR A 110 -17.43 -17.40 14.62
N LEU A 111 -18.61 -16.86 14.33
CA LEU A 111 -18.73 -15.61 13.61
C LEU A 111 -20.03 -14.90 13.94
N ALA A 112 -19.90 -13.64 14.32
CA ALA A 112 -21.00 -12.72 14.56
C ALA A 112 -21.77 -12.45 13.26
N GLN A 113 -23.10 -12.59 13.30
CA GLN A 113 -23.98 -12.38 12.16
C GLN A 113 -24.87 -11.13 12.33
N PRO A 114 -25.35 -10.54 11.21
CA PRO A 114 -26.42 -9.55 11.25
C PRO A 114 -27.64 -10.08 12.00
N GLY A 115 -28.14 -9.33 12.99
CA GLY A 115 -29.29 -9.76 13.81
C GLY A 115 -28.92 -10.39 15.15
N ARG A 116 -27.64 -10.34 15.57
CA ARG A 116 -27.13 -10.76 16.90
C ARG A 116 -27.09 -12.27 17.14
N SER A 117 -27.07 -13.09 16.09
CA SER A 117 -26.73 -14.52 16.17
C SER A 117 -25.23 -14.74 16.00
N VAL A 118 -24.72 -15.86 16.53
CA VAL A 118 -23.33 -16.29 16.34
C VAL A 118 -23.32 -17.68 15.72
N ALA A 119 -22.73 -17.82 14.54
CA ALA A 119 -22.60 -19.10 13.85
C ALA A 119 -21.24 -19.74 14.10
N LEU A 120 -21.20 -21.08 14.12
CA LEU A 120 -19.94 -21.81 14.03
C LEU A 120 -19.54 -21.91 12.54
N THR A 121 -18.29 -21.60 12.21
CA THR A 121 -17.77 -21.56 10.84
C THR A 121 -16.47 -22.32 10.70
N HIS A 122 -16.33 -23.07 9.61
CA HIS A 122 -15.02 -23.50 9.11
C HIS A 122 -14.43 -22.33 8.34
N ILE A 123 -13.21 -21.93 8.67
CA ILE A 123 -12.46 -20.92 7.92
C ILE A 123 -11.47 -21.63 7.03
N ILE A 124 -11.48 -21.29 5.74
CA ILE A 124 -10.45 -21.70 4.79
C ILE A 124 -9.76 -20.44 4.29
N GLN A 125 -8.44 -20.36 4.44
CA GLN A 125 -7.64 -19.37 3.75
C GLN A 125 -7.33 -19.89 2.34
N VAL A 126 -7.66 -19.10 1.32
CA VAL A 126 -7.39 -19.41 -0.09
C VAL A 126 -6.53 -18.32 -0.68
N GLN A 127 -5.43 -18.72 -1.29
CA GLN A 127 -4.59 -17.86 -2.10
C GLN A 127 -5.04 -17.98 -3.56
N ASN A 128 -5.50 -16.87 -4.14
CA ASN A 128 -5.77 -16.79 -5.57
C ASN A 128 -4.64 -16.01 -6.24
N ASP A 129 -3.76 -16.74 -6.93
CA ASP A 129 -2.60 -16.16 -7.62
C ASP A 129 -3.00 -15.34 -8.85
N ASP A 130 -4.09 -15.71 -9.53
CA ASP A 130 -4.57 -15.00 -10.73
C ASP A 130 -5.20 -13.63 -10.37
N ALA A 131 -5.86 -13.55 -9.21
CA ALA A 131 -6.54 -12.36 -8.70
C ALA A 131 -5.70 -11.58 -7.67
N ASN A 132 -4.50 -12.06 -7.33
CA ASN A 132 -3.60 -11.46 -6.34
C ASN A 132 -4.29 -11.17 -4.99
N ALA A 133 -5.11 -12.12 -4.54
CA ALA A 133 -5.95 -11.96 -3.36
C ALA A 133 -5.77 -13.12 -2.38
N TRP A 134 -5.82 -12.80 -1.09
CA TRP A 134 -5.83 -13.77 -0.02
C TRP A 134 -7.20 -13.71 0.65
N TYR A 135 -7.97 -14.76 0.48
CA TYR A 135 -9.34 -14.83 0.97
C TYR A 135 -9.42 -15.65 2.25
N LYS A 136 -10.14 -15.15 3.26
CA LYS A 136 -10.74 -15.97 4.33
C LYS A 136 -12.16 -16.28 3.93
N ALA A 137 -12.41 -17.52 3.52
CA ALA A 137 -13.74 -18.05 3.29
C ALA A 137 -14.30 -18.61 4.60
N PHE A 138 -15.48 -18.15 4.99
CA PHE A 138 -16.16 -18.62 6.19
C PHE A 138 -17.37 -19.47 5.79
N ILE A 139 -17.33 -20.74 6.16
CA ILE A 139 -18.32 -21.76 5.78
C ILE A 139 -19.11 -22.15 7.02
N HIS A 140 -20.43 -22.00 6.99
CA HIS A 140 -21.28 -22.33 8.14
C HIS A 140 -21.22 -23.83 8.48
N ALA A 141 -20.76 -24.17 9.68
CA ALA A 141 -20.38 -25.53 10.06
C ALA A 141 -21.57 -26.52 10.25
N HIS A 142 -22.81 -26.03 10.13
CA HIS A 142 -24.01 -26.88 10.16
C HIS A 142 -24.81 -26.89 8.86
N SER A 143 -24.54 -25.98 7.91
CA SER A 143 -25.24 -25.95 6.61
C SER A 143 -24.31 -26.15 5.41
N GLY A 144 -23.00 -25.91 5.56
CA GLY A 144 -22.01 -26.03 4.49
C GLY A 144 -22.05 -24.85 3.51
N GLU A 145 -22.83 -23.80 3.82
CA GLU A 145 -22.94 -22.60 3.01
C GLU A 145 -21.76 -21.66 3.27
N ILE A 146 -21.15 -21.14 2.19
CA ILE A 146 -20.15 -20.07 2.29
C ILE A 146 -20.91 -18.78 2.60
N PHE A 147 -20.72 -18.25 3.81
CA PHE A 147 -21.51 -17.12 4.30
C PHE A 147 -20.79 -15.77 4.12
N SER A 148 -19.45 -15.77 4.13
CA SER A 148 -18.64 -14.57 3.96
C SER A 148 -17.29 -14.94 3.36
N VAL A 149 -16.74 -14.02 2.60
CA VAL A 149 -15.38 -14.07 2.07
C VAL A 149 -14.76 -12.72 2.37
N THR A 150 -13.63 -12.71 3.05
CA THR A 150 -12.87 -11.49 3.36
C THR A 150 -11.53 -11.55 2.66
N ASP A 151 -11.23 -10.57 1.82
CA ASP A 151 -9.87 -10.34 1.33
C ASP A 151 -9.03 -9.74 2.47
N PHE A 152 -7.84 -10.28 2.71
CA PHE A 152 -6.95 -9.84 3.78
C PHE A 152 -5.51 -9.55 3.32
N VAL A 153 -5.27 -9.34 2.03
CA VAL A 153 -4.00 -8.76 1.57
C VAL A 153 -3.78 -7.44 2.33
N SER A 154 -2.66 -7.31 3.04
CA SER A 154 -2.31 -6.06 3.73
C SER A 154 -1.81 -5.06 2.69
N GLU A 155 -2.55 -3.99 2.48
CA GLU A 155 -2.16 -2.91 1.58
C GLU A 155 -1.15 -2.00 2.28
N ALA A 156 0.01 -1.80 1.66
CA ALA A 156 1.03 -0.93 2.22
C ALA A 156 0.58 0.53 2.13
N THR A 157 0.79 1.28 3.21
CA THR A 157 0.40 2.69 3.31
C THR A 157 1.64 3.57 3.31
N PHE A 158 1.62 4.65 2.52
CA PHE A 158 2.75 5.57 2.35
C PHE A 158 2.28 7.02 2.48
N THR A 159 2.97 7.81 3.30
CA THR A 159 2.83 9.28 3.29
C THR A 159 3.84 9.86 2.32
N VAL A 160 3.37 10.35 1.17
CA VAL A 160 4.19 10.72 0.00
C VAL A 160 3.58 11.89 -0.77
N VAL A 161 4.32 12.43 -1.73
CA VAL A 161 3.77 13.36 -2.73
C VAL A 161 3.10 12.51 -3.82
N PRO A 162 1.77 12.57 -4.01
CA PRO A 162 1.10 11.88 -5.11
C PRO A 162 1.80 12.11 -6.45
N ILE A 163 1.90 11.07 -7.29
CA ILE A 163 2.58 11.18 -8.61
C ILE A 163 1.99 12.28 -9.50
N THR A 164 0.73 12.64 -9.27
CA THR A 164 0.04 13.74 -9.97
C THR A 164 0.41 15.14 -9.47
N LYS A 165 1.33 15.26 -8.52
CA LYS A 165 1.80 16.53 -7.96
C LYS A 165 3.31 16.64 -8.19
N ASP A 166 3.74 17.83 -8.60
CA ASP A 166 5.16 18.15 -8.85
C ASP A 166 6.00 17.92 -7.59
N ALA A 167 5.69 18.66 -6.52
CA ALA A 167 6.57 18.72 -5.35
C ALA A 167 5.81 18.67 -4.03
N VAL A 168 6.57 18.46 -2.94
CA VAL A 168 6.06 18.50 -1.56
C VAL A 168 5.31 19.80 -1.21
N THR A 169 5.56 20.90 -1.92
CA THR A 169 4.84 22.16 -1.77
C THR A 169 3.37 22.10 -2.20
N GLU A 170 2.99 21.13 -3.04
CA GLU A 170 1.59 20.83 -3.36
C GLU A 170 0.91 19.90 -2.34
N GLY A 171 1.66 19.47 -1.32
CA GLY A 171 1.19 18.68 -0.18
C GLY A 171 1.30 17.17 -0.36
N GLU A 172 1.68 16.51 0.73
CA GLU A 172 1.72 15.05 0.84
C GLU A 172 0.32 14.49 1.14
N GLU A 173 0.13 13.22 0.79
CA GLU A 173 -1.06 12.43 1.09
C GLU A 173 -0.64 11.07 1.63
N THR A 174 -1.43 10.53 2.55
CA THR A 174 -1.30 9.15 2.99
C THR A 174 -2.10 8.27 2.04
N LEU A 175 -1.39 7.58 1.17
CA LEU A 175 -1.96 6.73 0.12
C LEU A 175 -1.84 5.27 0.55
N VAL A 176 -2.94 4.54 0.38
CA VAL A 176 -2.94 3.09 0.49
C VAL A 176 -2.71 2.54 -0.91
N ASP A 177 -1.66 1.76 -1.09
CA ASP A 177 -1.30 1.22 -2.39
C ASP A 177 -1.58 -0.28 -2.46
N SER A 178 -2.43 -0.65 -3.41
CA SER A 178 -2.62 -2.03 -3.82
C SER A 178 -1.54 -2.34 -4.84
N GLU A 179 -0.48 -2.99 -4.36
CA GLU A 179 0.61 -3.41 -5.21
C GLU A 179 0.11 -4.27 -6.37
N ASP A 180 0.55 -3.94 -7.59
CA ASP A 180 0.30 -4.78 -8.76
C ASP A 180 1.34 -5.91 -8.83
N LEU A 181 1.00 -7.06 -8.24
CA LEU A 181 1.85 -8.24 -8.26
C LEU A 181 2.05 -8.84 -9.68
N THR A 182 1.26 -8.44 -10.69
CA THR A 182 1.57 -8.84 -12.09
C THR A 182 2.80 -8.10 -12.61
N SER A 183 2.98 -6.86 -12.17
CA SER A 183 4.18 -6.07 -12.44
C SER A 183 5.28 -6.33 -11.41
N SER A 184 4.93 -6.77 -10.20
CA SER A 184 5.84 -6.92 -9.05
C SER A 184 5.56 -8.20 -8.27
N ALA A 185 5.84 -9.36 -8.86
CA ALA A 185 5.47 -10.67 -8.29
C ALA A 185 5.97 -10.93 -6.86
N SER A 186 7.09 -10.31 -6.50
CA SER A 186 7.76 -10.50 -5.20
C SER A 186 7.43 -9.44 -4.15
N GLY A 187 6.53 -8.50 -4.43
CA GLY A 187 6.27 -7.41 -3.50
C GLY A 187 7.19 -6.19 -3.70
N TRP A 188 6.71 -4.99 -3.35
CA TRP A 188 7.51 -3.77 -3.31
C TRP A 188 8.46 -3.83 -2.11
N ILE A 189 7.97 -4.37 -0.98
CA ILE A 189 8.61 -4.29 0.33
C ILE A 189 9.21 -5.63 0.71
N ALA A 190 10.52 -5.64 0.93
CA ALA A 190 11.27 -6.73 1.53
C ALA A 190 11.83 -6.30 2.89
N SER A 191 11.70 -7.18 3.89
CA SER A 191 12.23 -6.94 5.24
C SER A 191 11.73 -5.64 5.89
N ASN A 192 10.49 -5.25 5.62
CA ASN A 192 9.82 -4.08 6.22
C ASN A 192 10.57 -2.76 5.99
N GLN A 193 11.21 -2.63 4.83
CA GLN A 193 12.05 -1.49 4.47
C GLN A 193 11.67 -0.94 3.09
N THR A 194 12.11 0.29 2.78
CA THR A 194 12.05 0.91 1.44
C THR A 194 13.04 0.22 0.47
N ALA A 195 12.93 -1.09 0.38
CA ALA A 195 13.74 -1.97 -0.44
C ALA A 195 12.93 -3.22 -0.78
N GLY A 196 12.96 -3.66 -2.03
CA GLY A 196 12.39 -4.92 -2.45
C GLY A 196 12.72 -5.24 -3.89
N ASN A 197 11.73 -5.78 -4.60
CA ASN A 197 11.94 -6.35 -5.92
C ASN A 197 12.29 -5.29 -6.97
N ASN A 198 11.53 -4.19 -7.04
CA ASN A 198 11.67 -3.20 -8.11
C ASN A 198 12.68 -2.09 -7.75
N VAL A 199 12.82 -1.78 -6.45
CA VAL A 199 13.66 -0.66 -6.00
C VAL A 199 14.36 -0.92 -4.67
N ILE A 200 15.54 -0.33 -4.50
CA ILE A 200 16.12 -0.02 -3.18
C ILE A 200 16.29 1.49 -3.07
N ALA A 201 15.54 2.14 -2.17
CA ALA A 201 15.72 3.54 -1.85
C ALA A 201 16.61 3.70 -0.61
N TYR A 202 17.75 4.37 -0.81
CA TYR A 202 18.80 4.45 0.20
C TYR A 202 19.54 5.79 0.19
N LYS A 203 20.27 6.08 1.27
CA LYS A 203 21.19 7.21 1.35
C LYS A 203 22.62 6.73 1.63
N SER A 204 23.57 7.11 0.78
CA SER A 204 25.02 6.79 0.88
C SER A 204 25.40 5.29 0.78
N SER A 205 24.67 4.38 1.42
CA SER A 205 24.86 2.93 1.37
C SER A 205 23.54 2.25 1.05
N GLN A 206 23.53 1.21 0.21
CA GLN A 206 22.32 0.44 -0.13
C GLN A 206 21.66 -0.23 1.09
N SER A 207 22.38 -0.40 2.19
CA SER A 207 21.82 -0.89 3.46
C SER A 207 21.14 0.20 4.30
N ALA A 208 21.37 1.48 3.99
CA ALA A 208 20.82 2.62 4.72
C ALA A 208 19.46 3.02 4.10
N THR A 209 18.46 2.18 4.34
CA THR A 209 17.06 2.34 3.88
C THR A 209 16.14 2.79 5.02
N THR A 210 14.89 3.13 4.74
CA THR A 210 13.89 3.48 5.75
C THR A 210 13.11 2.24 6.14
N SER A 211 12.95 1.98 7.44
CA SER A 211 12.05 0.94 7.94
C SER A 211 10.62 1.46 8.02
N GLN A 212 9.64 0.59 8.00
CA GLN A 212 8.25 0.97 8.25
C GLN A 212 8.09 1.64 9.63
N SER A 213 7.21 2.65 9.74
CA SER A 213 6.88 3.33 11.00
C SER A 213 5.91 2.52 11.86
N SER A 214 5.04 1.74 11.23
CA SER A 214 4.22 0.67 11.83
C SER A 214 4.04 -0.46 10.82
N ALA A 215 3.38 -1.55 11.20
CA ALA A 215 3.11 -2.67 10.27
C ALA A 215 2.51 -2.14 8.96
N ASP A 216 3.18 -2.44 7.85
CA ASP A 216 2.80 -2.08 6.48
C ASP A 216 2.58 -0.57 6.26
N THR A 217 3.22 0.27 7.07
CA THR A 217 3.04 1.73 7.02
C THR A 217 4.38 2.46 6.99
N PHE A 218 4.56 3.35 6.01
CA PHE A 218 5.67 4.27 5.90
C PHE A 218 5.15 5.70 6.02
N ASP A 219 4.88 6.11 7.26
CA ASP A 219 4.40 7.46 7.59
C ASP A 219 5.55 8.35 8.05
N TYR A 220 6.14 9.07 7.08
CA TYR A 220 7.27 9.97 7.29
C TYR A 220 7.00 11.33 6.63
N PRO A 221 6.14 12.18 7.22
CA PRO A 221 5.82 13.49 6.64
C PRO A 221 7.07 14.38 6.59
N TYR A 222 7.19 15.16 5.51
CA TYR A 222 8.29 16.08 5.30
C TYR A 222 8.11 17.37 6.14
N ASP A 223 9.08 17.67 7.00
CA ASP A 223 9.11 18.89 7.78
C ASP A 223 9.77 20.03 7.00
N THR A 224 8.94 20.89 6.42
CA THR A 224 9.35 22.10 5.68
C THR A 224 10.06 23.15 6.53
N THR A 225 10.05 23.03 7.86
CA THR A 225 10.77 23.94 8.76
C THR A 225 12.23 23.53 8.97
N LEU A 226 12.57 22.29 8.62
CA LEU A 226 13.93 21.75 8.68
C LEU A 226 14.60 21.78 7.30
N GLY A 227 15.93 21.70 7.30
CA GLY A 227 16.66 21.42 6.07
C GLY A 227 16.36 19.99 5.57
N PRO A 228 16.69 19.68 4.31
CA PRO A 228 16.34 18.40 3.69
C PRO A 228 17.01 17.19 4.38
N THR A 229 18.13 17.41 5.06
CA THR A 229 18.83 16.36 5.82
C THR A 229 18.48 16.35 7.31
N GLY A 230 17.51 17.15 7.75
CA GLY A 230 17.13 17.31 9.16
C GLY A 230 15.97 16.40 9.56
N GLY A 231 16.00 15.90 10.80
CA GLY A 231 14.91 15.09 11.35
C GLY A 231 14.59 13.86 10.49
N SER A 232 13.31 13.63 10.24
CA SER A 232 12.78 12.54 9.40
C SER A 232 12.75 12.85 7.90
N ASN A 233 13.27 13.99 7.45
CA ASN A 233 13.20 14.36 6.02
C ASN A 233 13.97 13.41 5.10
N ILE A 234 14.97 12.69 5.64
CA ILE A 234 15.66 11.62 4.93
C ILE A 234 14.75 10.41 4.73
N ASP A 235 13.89 10.11 5.71
CA ASP A 235 12.91 9.04 5.61
C ASP A 235 11.78 9.40 4.65
N ALA A 236 11.30 10.65 4.68
CA ALA A 236 10.38 11.19 3.69
C ALA A 236 10.93 11.05 2.26
N ALA A 237 12.20 11.44 2.06
CA ALA A 237 12.87 11.32 0.76
C ALA A 237 12.98 9.89 0.24
N ARG A 238 13.40 8.95 1.09
CA ARG A 238 13.47 7.53 0.71
C ARG A 238 12.08 6.96 0.44
N THR A 239 11.09 7.31 1.25
CA THR A 239 9.70 6.83 1.12
C THR A 239 9.05 7.35 -0.17
N ASN A 240 9.18 8.65 -0.47
CA ASN A 240 8.64 9.25 -1.69
C ASN A 240 9.29 8.63 -2.94
N ALA A 241 10.62 8.58 -2.98
CA ALA A 241 11.34 7.98 -4.09
C ALA A 241 11.02 6.50 -4.30
N PHE A 242 10.89 5.74 -3.21
CA PHE A 242 10.49 4.35 -3.24
C PHE A 242 9.10 4.19 -3.85
N TYR A 243 8.13 4.98 -3.38
CA TYR A 243 6.76 4.94 -3.86
C TYR A 243 6.64 5.23 -5.36
N ILE A 244 7.26 6.31 -5.84
CA ILE A 244 7.14 6.76 -7.22
C ILE A 244 7.69 5.74 -8.22
N ILE A 245 8.82 5.09 -7.90
CA ILE A 245 9.47 4.15 -8.82
C ILE A 245 8.78 2.77 -8.82
N ASN A 246 8.27 2.30 -7.68
CA ASN A 246 7.67 0.96 -7.60
C ASN A 246 6.35 0.80 -8.40
N LYS A 247 5.78 1.88 -8.95
CA LYS A 247 4.61 1.84 -9.83
C LYS A 247 4.82 1.05 -11.15
N GLY A 248 5.98 0.45 -11.38
CA GLY A 248 6.18 -0.62 -12.36
C GLY A 248 7.60 -1.20 -12.41
N GLY A 249 7.75 -2.39 -13.02
CA GLY A 249 9.04 -3.01 -13.37
C GLY A 249 9.14 -4.49 -13.00
N ALA A 250 9.68 -5.34 -13.87
CA ALA A 250 9.82 -6.79 -13.65
C ALA A 250 11.16 -7.18 -12.97
N GLU A 251 11.32 -8.47 -12.66
CA GLU A 251 12.41 -9.02 -11.82
C GLU A 251 13.84 -8.90 -12.43
N ASP A 252 14.85 -9.12 -11.57
CA ASP A 252 16.30 -9.24 -11.85
C ASP A 252 17.14 -7.98 -12.25
N ASP A 253 16.54 -6.80 -12.46
CA ASP A 253 17.30 -5.57 -12.78
C ASP A 253 16.89 -4.30 -12.02
N ARG A 254 16.42 -4.49 -10.77
CA ARG A 254 15.89 -3.45 -9.86
C ARG A 254 16.67 -2.14 -9.87
N VAL A 255 15.97 -1.03 -9.66
CA VAL A 255 16.60 0.29 -9.56
C VAL A 255 17.23 0.52 -8.19
N LEU A 256 18.46 1.01 -8.21
CA LEU A 256 19.18 1.55 -7.06
C LEU A 256 18.90 3.05 -6.97
N MET A 257 18.08 3.42 -6.00
CA MET A 257 17.61 4.79 -5.80
C MET A 257 18.38 5.48 -4.68
N SER A 258 19.42 6.22 -5.04
CA SER A 258 20.28 6.98 -4.12
C SER A 258 19.69 8.37 -3.89
N VAL A 259 19.04 8.58 -2.74
CA VAL A 259 18.51 9.89 -2.36
C VAL A 259 19.57 10.72 -1.64
N GLN A 260 19.50 12.05 -1.83
CA GLN A 260 20.45 13.01 -1.24
C GLN A 260 21.92 12.60 -1.46
N ASP A 261 22.22 12.08 -2.65
CA ASP A 261 23.53 11.54 -2.98
C ASP A 261 24.59 12.65 -2.94
N SER A 262 25.71 12.40 -2.26
CA SER A 262 26.75 13.41 -2.05
C SER A 262 27.65 13.60 -3.26
N GLY A 263 27.41 12.89 -4.37
CA GLY A 263 28.13 13.02 -5.63
C GLY A 263 27.79 14.27 -6.43
N GLY A 264 26.74 15.02 -6.04
CA GLY A 264 26.31 16.21 -6.75
C GLY A 264 25.37 17.13 -5.96
N THR A 265 25.02 18.26 -6.57
CA THR A 265 23.97 19.20 -6.14
C THR A 265 23.32 19.80 -7.39
N ASN A 266 22.09 20.32 -7.27
CA ASN A 266 21.37 21.03 -8.33
C ASN A 266 21.23 20.23 -9.64
N ASN A 267 21.04 18.91 -9.50
CA ASN A 267 20.92 17.99 -10.62
C ASN A 267 20.32 16.65 -10.16
N ALA A 268 20.16 15.74 -11.10
CA ALA A 268 19.98 14.32 -10.86
C ALA A 268 20.64 13.54 -12.02
N ASN A 269 20.69 12.22 -11.93
CA ASN A 269 21.03 11.39 -13.09
C ASN A 269 20.59 9.94 -12.89
N PHE A 270 20.29 9.30 -14.02
CA PHE A 270 20.10 7.86 -14.10
C PHE A 270 21.18 7.18 -14.95
N ALA A 271 21.87 6.20 -14.37
CA ALA A 271 22.75 5.30 -15.10
C ALA A 271 21.96 4.06 -15.55
N THR A 272 21.90 3.84 -16.87
CA THR A 272 21.19 2.70 -17.48
C THR A 272 22.19 1.70 -18.06
N PRO A 273 22.63 0.69 -17.30
CA PRO A 273 23.36 -0.43 -17.88
C PRO A 273 22.41 -1.28 -18.76
N PRO A 274 22.94 -2.26 -19.51
CA PRO A 274 22.11 -3.26 -20.16
C PRO A 274 21.12 -3.94 -19.19
N ASP A 275 20.15 -4.65 -19.75
CA ASP A 275 19.24 -5.52 -18.98
C ASP A 275 20.02 -6.50 -18.09
N ASP A 276 19.36 -6.99 -17.04
CA ASP A 276 19.92 -7.84 -15.97
C ASP A 276 20.98 -7.15 -15.07
N GLN A 277 21.13 -5.83 -15.20
CA GLN A 277 21.95 -5.02 -14.30
C GLN A 277 21.13 -3.89 -13.71
N SER A 278 21.29 -3.65 -12.41
CA SER A 278 20.56 -2.56 -11.77
C SER A 278 20.85 -1.19 -12.37
N GLY A 279 19.79 -0.50 -12.82
CA GLY A 279 19.86 0.95 -13.07
C GLY A 279 20.15 1.69 -11.78
N THR A 280 20.85 2.83 -11.84
CA THR A 280 21.12 3.65 -10.65
C THR A 280 20.60 5.06 -10.86
N CYS A 281 19.58 5.44 -10.11
CA CYS A 281 19.08 6.81 -10.03
C CYS A 281 19.74 7.53 -8.85
N LYS A 282 20.29 8.72 -9.10
CA LYS A 282 20.90 9.58 -8.08
C LYS A 282 20.18 10.91 -8.03
N MET A 283 19.56 11.19 -6.89
CA MET A 283 18.92 12.47 -6.62
C MET A 283 19.81 13.31 -5.73
N TYR A 284 19.89 14.60 -6.03
CA TYR A 284 20.72 15.53 -5.29
C TYR A 284 19.91 16.58 -4.55
N ILE A 285 20.58 17.21 -3.59
CA ILE A 285 20.07 18.41 -2.93
C ILE A 285 20.24 19.61 -3.86
N TRP A 286 19.20 20.44 -3.94
CA TRP A 286 19.19 21.72 -4.63
C TRP A 286 19.52 22.84 -3.63
N THR A 287 20.58 23.58 -3.92
CA THR A 287 21.14 24.64 -3.07
C THR A 287 20.87 26.04 -3.61
N LEU A 288 19.79 26.19 -4.38
CA LEU A 288 19.38 27.47 -4.99
C LEU A 288 18.41 28.27 -4.10
N THR A 289 17.94 27.68 -3.00
CA THR A 289 16.99 28.27 -2.06
C THR A 289 17.46 28.10 -0.62
N THR A 290 16.87 28.86 0.30
CA THR A 290 17.06 28.69 1.76
C THR A 290 15.69 28.47 2.42
N PRO A 291 15.43 27.29 3.04
CA PRO A 291 16.30 26.12 3.08
C PRO A 291 16.51 25.50 1.69
N ASN A 292 17.56 24.69 1.57
CA ASN A 292 17.79 23.85 0.39
C ASN A 292 16.58 22.94 0.13
N ARG A 293 16.34 22.57 -1.13
CA ARG A 293 15.28 21.62 -1.52
C ARG A 293 15.88 20.23 -1.77
N ASP A 294 15.08 19.19 -1.52
CA ASP A 294 15.46 17.81 -1.84
C ASP A 294 14.83 17.42 -3.18
N GLY A 295 15.64 17.06 -4.18
CA GLY A 295 15.12 16.59 -5.46
C GLY A 295 14.29 15.32 -5.34
N SER A 296 14.47 14.52 -4.28
CA SER A 296 13.70 13.29 -4.03
C SER A 296 12.24 13.57 -3.58
N LEU A 297 11.89 14.83 -3.33
CA LEU A 297 10.55 15.31 -3.02
C LEU A 297 9.95 16.11 -4.19
N GLN A 298 10.55 15.97 -5.37
CA GLN A 298 10.07 16.50 -6.64
C GLN A 298 9.89 15.33 -7.63
N ASN A 299 8.64 14.99 -7.89
CA ASN A 299 8.26 13.80 -8.62
C ASN A 299 8.62 13.90 -10.10
N ASP A 300 8.54 15.08 -10.69
CA ASP A 300 8.96 15.34 -12.07
C ASP A 300 10.41 14.96 -12.34
N ILE A 301 11.33 15.28 -11.42
CA ILE A 301 12.75 14.91 -11.53
C ILE A 301 12.89 13.40 -11.42
N ILE A 302 12.19 12.74 -10.47
CA ILE A 302 12.25 11.28 -10.32
C ILE A 302 11.75 10.59 -11.59
N VAL A 303 10.60 11.04 -12.12
CA VAL A 303 9.99 10.48 -13.34
C VAL A 303 10.88 10.75 -14.55
N HIS A 304 11.47 11.94 -14.68
CA HIS A 304 12.42 12.28 -15.74
C HIS A 304 13.60 11.30 -15.75
N GLU A 305 14.24 11.11 -14.59
CA GLU A 305 15.40 10.25 -14.48
C GLU A 305 15.03 8.77 -14.67
N PHE A 306 13.92 8.31 -14.10
CA PHE A 306 13.46 6.94 -14.31
C PHE A 306 13.13 6.66 -15.80
N THR A 307 12.61 7.66 -16.51
CA THR A 307 12.33 7.57 -17.95
C THR A 307 13.60 7.42 -18.79
N HIS A 308 14.76 7.88 -18.31
CA HIS A 308 16.03 7.54 -18.95
C HIS A 308 16.30 6.03 -18.90
N GLY A 309 16.01 5.37 -17.78
CA GLY A 309 16.09 3.92 -17.64
C GLY A 309 15.21 3.21 -18.67
N ILE A 310 13.94 3.59 -18.74
CA ILE A 310 12.95 3.02 -19.67
C ILE A 310 13.40 3.20 -21.12
N THR A 311 13.69 4.44 -21.53
CA THR A 311 13.98 4.76 -22.93
C THR A 311 15.29 4.16 -23.41
N ASN A 312 16.34 4.11 -22.56
CA ASN A 312 17.62 3.48 -22.92
C ASN A 312 17.52 1.95 -23.00
N ARG A 313 16.66 1.31 -22.20
CA ARG A 313 16.41 -0.14 -22.30
C ARG A 313 15.54 -0.49 -23.49
N LEU A 314 14.43 0.21 -23.71
CA LEU A 314 13.54 -0.09 -24.84
C LEU A 314 14.23 0.18 -26.18
N THR A 315 14.98 1.28 -26.29
CA THR A 315 15.63 1.65 -27.55
C THR A 315 16.81 0.74 -27.84
N GLY A 316 16.69 -0.07 -28.89
CA GLY A 316 17.75 -1.00 -29.30
C GLY A 316 17.83 -2.28 -28.47
N GLY A 317 16.76 -2.65 -27.76
CA GLY A 317 16.56 -3.99 -27.22
C GLY A 317 17.45 -4.34 -26.02
N GLY A 318 17.40 -3.54 -24.96
CA GLY A 318 17.98 -3.87 -23.66
C GLY A 318 19.46 -3.54 -23.50
N THR A 319 20.09 -2.89 -24.49
CA THR A 319 21.54 -2.64 -24.45
C THR A 319 21.94 -1.43 -23.62
N GLY A 320 21.00 -0.49 -23.38
CA GLY A 320 21.28 0.79 -22.72
C GLY A 320 22.10 1.78 -23.55
N ARG A 321 22.43 1.49 -24.82
CA ARG A 321 23.45 2.24 -25.59
C ARG A 321 22.95 3.02 -26.80
N CYS A 322 21.67 2.93 -27.12
CA CYS A 322 21.16 3.47 -28.40
C CYS A 322 20.71 4.93 -28.34
N VAL A 323 20.66 5.55 -27.15
CA VAL A 323 20.20 6.94 -26.95
C VAL A 323 21.37 7.88 -26.61
N GLN A 324 22.54 7.66 -27.23
CA GLN A 324 23.81 8.29 -26.81
C GLN A 324 24.36 9.34 -27.80
N THR A 325 23.88 9.37 -29.04
CA THR A 325 24.26 10.42 -30.02
C THR A 325 23.57 11.74 -29.67
N THR A 326 24.04 12.87 -30.22
CA THR A 326 23.49 14.19 -29.86
C THR A 326 21.99 14.30 -30.07
N GLU A 327 21.47 13.91 -31.23
CA GLU A 327 20.03 13.97 -31.51
C GLU A 327 19.26 12.95 -30.69
N ALA A 328 19.76 11.71 -30.59
CA ALA A 328 19.09 10.67 -29.82
C ALA A 328 19.05 11.00 -28.33
N GLY A 329 20.14 11.50 -27.75
CA GLY A 329 20.20 11.98 -26.37
C GLY A 329 19.30 13.19 -26.12
N GLY A 330 19.17 14.09 -27.10
CA GLY A 330 18.19 15.17 -27.07
C GLY A 330 16.76 14.66 -27.00
N MET A 331 16.40 13.67 -27.82
CA MET A 331 15.10 12.99 -27.71
C MET A 331 14.95 12.27 -26.36
N GLY A 332 16.01 11.64 -25.86
CA GLY A 332 16.06 11.04 -24.52
C GLY A 332 15.65 12.00 -23.41
N LYS A 333 16.12 13.25 -23.47
CA LYS A 333 15.69 14.32 -22.56
C LYS A 333 14.24 14.73 -22.78
N GLY A 334 13.82 14.92 -24.03
CA GLY A 334 12.44 15.28 -24.35
C GLY A 334 11.39 14.24 -23.94
N TRP A 335 11.69 12.94 -24.08
CA TRP A 335 10.78 11.88 -23.61
C TRP A 335 10.67 11.84 -22.09
N SER A 336 11.79 12.06 -21.39
CA SER A 336 11.79 12.16 -19.94
C SER A 336 10.94 13.33 -19.43
N ASP A 337 11.08 14.49 -20.07
CA ASP A 337 10.28 15.69 -19.77
C ASP A 337 8.79 15.46 -20.04
N ALA A 338 8.46 14.88 -21.19
CA ALA A 338 7.08 14.59 -21.58
C ALA A 338 6.41 13.55 -20.65
N MET A 339 7.17 12.58 -20.14
CA MET A 339 6.63 11.60 -19.19
C MET A 339 6.35 12.23 -17.83
N ALA A 340 7.24 13.10 -17.34
CA ALA A 340 7.03 13.87 -16.11
C ALA A 340 5.77 14.75 -16.21
N GLU A 341 5.65 15.52 -17.29
CA GLU A 341 4.45 16.31 -17.61
C GLU A 341 3.19 15.44 -17.59
N TRP A 342 3.23 14.31 -18.30
CA TRP A 342 2.09 13.40 -18.42
C TRP A 342 1.64 12.86 -17.06
N THR A 343 2.57 12.50 -16.17
CA THR A 343 2.24 11.96 -14.86
C THR A 343 1.53 12.95 -13.94
N GLU A 344 1.69 14.25 -14.19
CA GLU A 344 1.06 15.32 -13.41
C GLU A 344 -0.28 15.80 -13.97
N HIS A 345 -0.70 15.30 -15.12
CA HIS A 345 -2.00 15.64 -15.70
C HIS A 345 -3.16 15.09 -14.86
N LYS A 346 -3.95 16.03 -14.31
CA LYS A 346 -5.13 15.73 -13.47
C LYS A 346 -6.42 15.62 -14.31
N ASP A 347 -6.44 16.20 -15.50
CA ASP A 347 -7.57 16.18 -16.42
C ASP A 347 -7.13 16.37 -17.88
N SER A 348 -8.07 16.63 -18.80
CA SER A 348 -7.80 16.78 -20.23
C SER A 348 -7.27 18.16 -20.65
N SER A 349 -7.06 19.08 -19.70
CA SER A 349 -6.41 20.36 -19.97
C SER A 349 -4.93 20.14 -20.29
N ILE A 350 -4.38 21.02 -21.13
CA ILE A 350 -2.97 21.02 -21.51
C ILE A 350 -2.40 22.36 -21.05
N PRO A 351 -2.14 22.52 -19.74
CA PRO A 351 -1.52 23.73 -19.21
C PRO A 351 -0.05 23.80 -19.62
N ASP A 352 0.54 25.01 -19.57
CA ASP A 352 2.00 25.13 -19.68
C ASP A 352 2.66 24.38 -18.51
N TYR A 353 3.68 23.56 -18.83
CA TYR A 353 4.42 22.77 -17.87
C TYR A 353 5.86 23.28 -17.73
N ALA A 354 6.37 23.31 -16.50
CA ALA A 354 7.73 23.68 -16.19
C ALA A 354 8.35 22.60 -15.31
N LEU A 355 9.54 22.11 -15.69
CA LEU A 355 10.29 21.10 -14.96
C LEU A 355 11.18 21.76 -13.89
N ALA A 356 11.33 21.06 -12.76
CA ALA A 356 12.25 21.35 -11.67
C ALA A 356 12.01 22.72 -11.00
N THR A 357 10.77 23.05 -10.59
CA THR A 357 10.37 24.41 -10.15
C THR A 357 10.53 24.74 -8.66
#